data_AF-A0A348YA47-F1
#
_entry.id   AF-A0A348YA47-F1
#
_cell.length_a   1.000
_cell.length_b   1.000
_cell.length_c   1.000
_cell.angle_alpha   90.00
_cell.angle_beta   90.00
_cell.angle_gamma   90.00
#
_symmetry.space_group_name_H-M   'P 1'
#
loop_
_entity.id
_entity.type
_entity.pdbx_description
1 polymer ?
#
loop_
_entity_poly.entity_id
_entity_poly.type
_entity_poly.pdbx_seq_one_letter_code
_entity_poly.pdbx_strand_id
1 'polypeptide(L)' 'KQWNAAFDAGYCAALGKPYITLHAEDIIHPLKEVDAAAMAWAQTPEQIVELLKYVTSDS' A
#
# COMPACT_ATOMS: atom_id res chain seq x y z
N LYS A 1 -7.85 10.54 10.10
CA LYS A 1 -6.49 10.42 10.71
C LYS A 1 -5.84 9.17 10.12
N GLN A 2 -4.53 9.17 9.84
CA GLN A 2 -3.81 8.05 9.19
C GLN A 2 -4.04 6.67 9.84
N TRP A 3 -4.43 6.65 11.13
CA TRP A 3 -4.85 5.46 11.87
C TRP A 3 -5.94 4.62 11.18
N ASN A 4 -6.89 5.24 10.47
CA ASN A 4 -7.91 4.48 9.75
C ASN A 4 -7.29 3.69 8.59
N ALA A 5 -6.34 4.29 7.86
CA ALA A 5 -5.71 3.65 6.71
C ALA A 5 -4.83 2.46 7.11
N ALA A 6 -4.07 2.57 8.20
CA ALA A 6 -3.28 1.45 8.71
C ALA A 6 -4.16 0.29 9.20
N PHE A 7 -5.29 0.61 9.84
CA PHE A 7 -6.28 -0.40 10.24
C PHE A 7 -6.92 -1.09 9.03
N ASP A 8 -7.38 -0.31 8.05
CA ASP A 8 -7.98 -0.83 6.82
C ASP A 8 -7.00 -1.72 6.04
N ALA A 9 -5.72 -1.33 5.98
CA ALA A 9 -4.66 -2.12 5.38
C ALA A 9 -4.43 -3.46 6.09
N GLY A 10 -4.40 -3.46 7.44
CA GLY A 10 -4.34 -4.69 8.22
C GLY A 10 -5.54 -5.60 7.99
N TYR A 11 -6.74 -5.03 7.82
CA TYR A 11 -7.93 -5.79 7.49
C TYR A 11 -7.87 -6.39 6.08
N CYS A 12 -7.38 -5.65 5.08
CA CYS A 12 -7.11 -6.18 3.75
C CYS A 12 -6.12 -7.35 3.79
N ALA A 13 -5.02 -7.21 4.53
CA ALA A 13 -4.03 -8.27 4.73
C ALA A 13 -4.66 -9.53 5.34
N ALA A 14 -5.48 -9.38 6.39
CA ALA A 14 -6.17 -10.50 7.03
C ALA A 14 -7.16 -11.22 6.09
N LEU A 15 -7.76 -10.49 5.14
CA LEU A 15 -8.66 -11.06 4.13
C LEU A 15 -7.94 -11.59 2.89
N GLY A 16 -6.61 -11.50 2.81
CA GLY A 16 -5.85 -11.83 1.61
C GLY A 16 -6.19 -10.93 0.42
N LYS A 17 -6.71 -9.73 0.67
CA LYS A 17 -7.04 -8.76 -0.38
C LYS A 17 -5.78 -7.98 -0.75
N PRO A 18 -5.36 -7.98 -2.03
CA PRO A 18 -4.24 -7.17 -2.46
C PRO A 18 -4.53 -5.68 -2.28
N TYR A 19 -3.54 -4.92 -1.82
CA TYR A 19 -3.63 -3.48 -1.64
C TYR A 19 -2.26 -2.81 -1.85
N ILE A 20 -2.29 -1.50 -2.09
CA ILE A 20 -1.12 -0.64 -2.26
C ILE A 20 -1.26 0.53 -1.29
N THR A 21 -0.19 0.93 -0.62
CA THR A 21 -0.17 2.07 0.30
C THR A 21 0.37 3.33 -0.37
N LEU A 22 -0.18 4.50 -0.03
CA LEU A 22 0.28 5.82 -0.49
C LEU A 22 0.57 6.69 0.72
N HIS A 23 1.84 7.01 0.95
CA HIS A 23 2.26 7.86 2.05
C HIS A 23 3.64 8.49 1.81
N ALA A 24 3.95 9.51 2.61
CA ALA A 24 5.26 10.14 2.57
C ALA A 24 6.35 9.24 3.19
N GLU A 25 7.60 9.49 2.80
CA GLU A 25 8.78 8.72 3.23
C GLU A 25 9.06 8.82 4.74
N ASP A 26 8.67 9.92 5.36
CA ASP A 26 8.85 10.19 6.80
C ASP A 26 8.11 9.20 7.72
N ILE A 27 7.11 8.50 7.19
CA ILE A 27 6.32 7.51 7.92
C ILE A 27 6.53 6.05 7.48
N ILE A 28 7.55 5.76 6.65
CA ILE A 28 7.90 4.37 6.27
C ILE A 28 8.24 3.53 7.51
N HIS A 29 9.08 4.04 8.42
CA HIS A 29 9.49 3.24 9.58
C HIS A 29 8.30 2.88 10.50
N PRO A 30 7.38 3.81 10.82
CA PRO A 30 6.11 3.48 11.48
C PRO A 30 5.21 2.51 10.71
N LEU A 31 5.22 2.54 9.36
CA LEU A 31 4.33 1.73 8.51
C LEU A 31 4.96 0.45 7.97
N LYS A 32 6.22 0.14 8.32
CA LYS A 32 6.97 -0.99 7.77
C LYS A 32 6.25 -2.35 7.82
N GLU A 33 5.43 -2.58 8.84
CA GLU A 33 4.67 -3.84 9.01
C GLU A 33 3.45 -3.88 8.10
N VAL A 34 2.86 -2.72 7.81
CA VAL A 34 1.79 -2.56 6.82
C VAL A 34 2.36 -2.73 5.43
N ASP A 35 3.48 -2.06 5.12
CA ASP A 35 4.11 -2.14 3.79
C ASP A 35 4.64 -3.53 3.48
N ALA A 36 5.11 -4.27 4.50
CA ALA A 36 5.53 -5.67 4.34
C ALA A 36 4.38 -6.61 3.93
N ALA A 37 3.13 -6.24 4.23
CA ALA A 37 1.93 -6.99 3.86
C ALA A 37 1.22 -6.43 2.62
N ALA A 38 1.65 -5.28 2.09
CA ALA A 38 1.13 -4.67 0.87
C ALA A 38 1.79 -5.28 -0.37
N MET A 39 1.19 -5.08 -1.55
CA MET A 39 1.84 -5.43 -2.82
C MET A 39 2.98 -4.48 -3.16
N ALA A 40 2.82 -3.21 -2.82
CA ALA A 40 3.76 -2.12 -3.03
C ALA A 40 3.33 -0.91 -2.20
N TRP A 41 4.23 0.06 -2.09
CA TRP A 41 3.93 1.38 -1.53
C TRP A 41 4.44 2.48 -2.48
N ALA A 42 3.86 3.67 -2.40
CA ALA A 42 4.22 4.81 -3.23
C ALA A 42 4.17 6.13 -2.45
N GLN A 43 4.80 7.15 -3.01
CA GLN A 43 4.80 8.52 -2.49
C GLN A 43 3.91 9.46 -3.31
N THR A 44 3.68 9.15 -4.59
CA THR A 44 2.85 9.99 -5.47
C THR A 44 1.77 9.19 -6.19
N PRO A 45 0.65 9.85 -6.60
CA PRO A 45 -0.38 9.21 -7.39
C PRO A 45 0.12 8.65 -8.73
N GLU A 46 1.13 9.26 -9.35
CA GLU A 46 1.70 8.80 -10.62
C GLU A 46 2.36 7.43 -10.46
N GLN A 47 3.10 7.23 -9.36
CA GLN A 47 3.68 5.93 -9.00
C GLN A 47 2.57 4.88 -8.76
N ILE A 48 1.44 5.26 -8.17
CA ILE A 48 0.29 4.35 -8.03
C ILE A 48 -0.22 3.90 -9.40
N VAL A 49 -0.35 4.82 -10.37
CA VAL A 49 -0.78 4.47 -11.73
C VAL A 49 0.20 3.51 -12.39
N GLU A 50 1.51 3.72 -12.22
CA GLU A 50 2.54 2.82 -12.73
C GLU A 50 2.47 1.43 -12.08
N LEU A 51 2.33 1.37 -10.76
CA LEU A 51 2.15 0.12 -10.02
C LEU A 51 0.89 -0.62 -10.46
N LEU A 52 -0.23 0.08 -10.61
CA LEU A 52 -1.49 -0.51 -11.10
C LEU A 52 -1.32 -1.09 -12.50
N LYS A 53 -0.64 -0.38 -13.42
CA LYS A 53 -0.32 -0.93 -14.74
C LYS A 53 0.52 -2.20 -14.61
N TYR A 54 1.59 -2.17 -13.81
CA TYR A 54 2.46 -3.33 -13.61
C TYR A 54 1.69 -4.56 -13.10
N VAL A 55 0.87 -4.41 -12.05
CA VAL A 55 0.18 -5.55 -11.42
C VAL A 55 -1.07 -6.03 -12.17
N THR A 56 -1.60 -5.24 -13.13
CA THR A 56 -2.78 -5.61 -13.91
C THR A 56 -2.49 -5.97 -15.36
N SER A 57 -1.28 -5.67 -15.86
CA SER A 57 -0.89 -5.94 -17.25
C SER A 57 -0.27 -7.33 -17.45
N ASP A 58 0.05 -8.04 -16.37
CA ASP A 58 0.38 -9.47 -16.42
C ASP A 58 -0.91 -10.30 -16.34
N SER A 59 -1.49 -10.60 -17.51
CA SER A 59 -2.57 -11.58 -17.71
C SER A 59 -2.47 -12.23 -19.08
#